data_AF-A0A928UAR4-F1
#
_entry.id   AF-A0A928UAR4-F1
#
_cell.length_a   1.000
_cell.length_b   1.000
_cell.length_c   1.000
_cell.angle_alpha   90.00
_cell.angle_beta   90.00
_cell.angle_gamma   90.00
#
_symmetry.space_group_name_H-M   'P 1'
#
loop_
_entity.id
_entity.type
_entity.pdbx_description
1 polymer ?
#
loop_
_entity_poly.entity_id
_entity_poly.type
_entity_poly.pdbx_seq_one_letter_code
_entity_poly.pdbx_strand_id
1 'polypeptide(L)' 'MKTQIIEKHGKKEFAVIPYKEYLRMQEELEDYYDLRELRKAKSDSKNQEGRSFDIVAAELGLKKKKA' A
#
# COMPACT_ATOMS: atom_id res chain seq x y z
N MET A 1 15.37 4.03 -18.04
CA MET A 1 15.17 2.56 -18.02
C MET A 1 15.97 1.87 -19.11
N LYS A 2 17.20 1.46 -18.79
CA LYS A 2 18.04 0.61 -19.66
C LYS A 2 18.17 -0.74 -18.98
N THR A 3 17.17 -1.59 -19.19
CA THR A 3 17.12 -2.92 -18.58
C THR A 3 17.95 -3.88 -19.42
N GLN A 4 18.91 -4.56 -18.79
CA GLN A 4 19.63 -5.65 -19.46
C GLN A 4 18.97 -6.97 -19.14
N ILE A 5 18.58 -7.71 -20.17
CA ILE A 5 18.00 -9.05 -20.01
C ILE A 5 19.11 -10.09 -20.14
N ILE A 6 19.16 -11.01 -19.19
CA ILE A 6 20.07 -12.15 -19.19
C ILE A 6 19.27 -13.38 -19.61
N GLU A 7 19.74 -14.05 -20.66
CA GLU A 7 19.12 -15.24 -21.23
C GLU A 7 19.93 -16.49 -20.88
N LYS A 8 19.22 -17.58 -20.57
CA LYS A 8 19.80 -18.92 -20.41
C LYS A 8 19.06 -19.88 -21.33
N HIS A 9 19.80 -20.59 -22.17
CA HIS A 9 19.23 -21.51 -23.18
C HIS A 9 18.14 -20.88 -24.08
N GLY A 10 18.31 -19.60 -24.44
CA GLY A 10 17.35 -18.86 -25.27
C GLY A 10 16.07 -18.41 -24.56
N LYS A 11 15.98 -18.58 -23.24
CA LYS A 11 14.90 -18.04 -22.40
C LYS A 11 15.39 -16.87 -21.56
N LYS A 12 14.63 -15.79 -21.55
CA LYS A 12 14.85 -14.60 -20.71
C LYS A 12 14.51 -14.93 -19.27
N GLU A 13 15.52 -15.14 -18.42
CA GLU A 13 15.33 -15.56 -17.02
C GLU A 13 15.53 -14.40 -16.04
N PHE A 14 16.45 -13.47 -16.31
CA PHE A 14 16.77 -12.40 -15.38
C PHE A 14 16.81 -11.04 -16.06
N ALA A 15 16.52 -10.00 -15.29
CA ALA A 15 16.62 -8.60 -15.71
C ALA A 15 17.49 -7.85 -14.71
N VAL A 16 18.52 -7.16 -15.20
CA VAL A 16 19.33 -6.23 -14.43
C VAL A 16 18.76 -4.84 -14.66
N ILE A 17 18.26 -4.24 -13.57
CA ILE A 17 17.67 -2.90 -13.55
C ILE A 17 18.48 -2.08 -12.54
N PRO A 18 18.73 -0.78 -12.81
CA PRO A 18 19.32 0.12 -11.81
C PRO A 18 18.52 0.09 -10.51
N TYR A 19 19.21 -0.01 -9.37
CA TYR A 19 18.57 -0.18 -8.07
C TYR A 19 17.54 0.91 -7.74
N LYS A 20 17.83 2.17 -8.10
CA LYS A 20 16.91 3.29 -7.93
C LYS A 20 15.60 3.13 -8.73
N GLU A 21 15.69 2.58 -9.94
CA GLU A 21 14.50 2.33 -10.75
C GLU A 21 13.69 1.16 -10.17
N TYR A 22 14.35 0.12 -9.67
CA TYR A 22 13.68 -0.98 -8.98
C TYR A 22 12.92 -0.52 -7.72
N LEU A 23 13.55 0.28 -6.85
CA LEU A 23 12.90 0.83 -5.66
C LEU A 23 11.66 1.65 -6.02
N ARG A 24 11.77 2.52 -7.02
CA ARG A 24 10.63 3.32 -7.49
C ARG A 24 9.49 2.45 -7.99
N MET A 25 9.77 1.36 -8.69
CA MET A 25 8.74 0.42 -9.12
C MET A 25 8.06 -0.28 -7.93
N GLN A 26 8.80 -0.58 -6.87
CA GLN A 26 8.20 -1.14 -5.64
C GLN A 26 7.28 -0.13 -4.97
N GLU A 27 7.74 1.11 -4.78
CA GLU A 27 6.94 2.20 -4.19
C GLU A 27 5.65 2.44 -4.99
N GLU A 28 5.74 2.54 -6.32
CA GLU A 28 4.56 2.73 -7.18
C GLU A 28 3.57 1.55 -7.10
N LEU A 29 4.05 0.32 -6.88
CA LEU A 29 3.20 -0.85 -6.67
C LEU A 29 2.53 -0.83 -5.29
N GLU A 30 3.26 -0.46 -4.24
CA GLU A 30 2.73 -0.30 -2.89
C GLU A 30 1.63 0.77 -2.86
N ASP A 31 1.89 1.94 -3.44
CA ASP A 31 0.90 3.01 -3.59
C ASP A 31 -0.37 2.52 -4.31
N TYR A 32 -0.21 1.72 -5.36
CA TYR A 32 -1.35 1.13 -6.08
C TYR A 32 -2.15 0.17 -5.18
N TYR A 33 -1.48 -0.66 -4.39
CA TYR A 33 -2.14 -1.60 -3.49
C TYR A 33 -2.90 -0.87 -2.37
N ASP A 34 -2.32 0.18 -1.80
CA ASP A 34 -2.96 1.03 -0.80
C ASP A 34 -4.22 1.71 -1.35
N LEU A 35 -4.13 2.29 -2.56
CA LEU A 35 -5.29 2.87 -3.23
C LEU A 35 -6.38 1.84 -3.52
N ARG A 36 -5.99 0.62 -3.91
CA ARG A 36 -6.93 -0.48 -4.15
C ARG A 36 -7.66 -0.86 -2.86
N GLU A 37 -6.95 -0.94 -1.74
CA GLU A 37 -7.54 -1.24 -0.43
C GLU A 37 -8.46 -0.12 0.05
N LEU A 38 -8.04 1.14 -0.09
CA LEU A 38 -8.87 2.30 0.22
C LEU A 38 -10.19 2.29 -0.56
N ARG A 39 -10.16 1.92 -1.86
CA ARG A 39 -11.37 1.80 -2.69
C ARG A 39 -12.29 0.68 -2.21
N LYS A 40 -11.75 -0.45 -1.76
CA LYS A 40 -12.53 -1.55 -1.17
C LYS A 40 -13.19 -1.09 0.13
N ALA A 41 -12.40 -0.56 1.06
CA ALA A 41 -12.90 -0.05 2.34
C ALA A 41 -13.99 1.01 2.16
N LYS A 42 -13.81 1.95 1.21
CA LYS A 42 -14.84 2.95 0.86
C LYS A 42 -16.10 2.36 0.23
N SER A 43 -15.97 1.25 -0.50
CA SER A 43 -17.12 0.56 -1.09
C SER A 43 -17.93 -0.18 -0.02
N ASP A 44 -17.23 -0.82 0.93
CA ASP A 44 -17.85 -1.49 2.08
C ASP A 44 -18.52 -0.47 3.03
N SER A 45 -17.93 0.73 3.17
CA SER A 45 -18.44 1.78 4.05
C SER A 45 -19.57 2.61 3.45
N LYS A 46 -19.92 2.47 2.17
CA LYS A 46 -20.95 3.30 1.50
C LYS A 46 -22.34 3.24 2.16
N ASN A 47 -22.57 2.24 3.01
CA ASN A 47 -23.84 2.05 3.72
C ASN A 47 -23.65 1.84 5.24
N GLN A 48 -22.51 2.24 5.80
CA GLN A 48 -22.22 2.12 7.23
C GLN A 48 -22.25 3.50 7.89
N GLU A 49 -22.94 3.60 9.02
CA GLU A 49 -22.92 4.81 9.85
C GLU A 49 -21.52 5.05 10.39
N GLY A 50 -21.01 6.27 10.23
CA GLY A 50 -19.76 6.68 10.84
C GLY A 50 -19.85 6.62 12.37
N ARG A 51 -18.73 6.31 13.04
CA ARG A 51 -18.64 6.33 14.51
C ARG A 51 -17.98 7.63 14.97
N SER A 52 -18.38 8.14 16.14
CA SER A 52 -17.76 9.33 16.71
C SER A 52 -16.36 9.03 17.24
N PHE A 53 -15.47 10.02 17.14
CA PHE A 53 -14.11 9.93 17.67
C PHE A 53 -14.08 9.57 19.16
N ASP A 54 -14.98 10.12 19.97
CA ASP A 54 -15.03 9.88 21.42
C ASP A 54 -15.33 8.43 21.80
N ILE A 55 -16.12 7.73 20.98
CA ILE A 55 -16.44 6.31 21.19
C ILE A 55 -15.20 5.48 20.87
N VAL A 56 -14.62 5.68 19.68
CA VAL A 56 -13.43 4.94 19.23
C VAL A 56 -12.23 5.20 20.15
N ALA A 57 -12.01 6.43 20.59
CA ALA A 57 -10.93 6.79 21.50
C ALA A 57 -11.12 6.17 22.90
N ALA A 58 -12.36 5.94 23.35
CA ALA A 58 -12.63 5.22 24.58
C ALA A 58 -12.36 3.71 24.43
N GLU A 59 -12.82 3.09 23.33
CA GLU A 59 -12.59 1.68 23.02
C GLU A 59 -11.08 1.35 22.91
N LEU A 60 -10.31 2.23 22.28
CA LEU A 60 -8.86 2.06 22.10
C LEU A 60 -8.02 2.49 23.33
N GLY A 61 -8.64 2.96 24.41
CA GLY A 61 -7.93 3.39 25.62
C GLY A 61 -7.12 4.68 25.45
N LEU A 62 -7.42 5.49 24.44
CA LEU A 62 -6.68 6.71 24.07
C LEU A 62 -7.18 7.99 24.77
N LYS A 63 -8.21 7.90 25.61
CA LYS A 63 -8.69 9.05 26.40
C LYS A 63 -7.66 9.42 27.48
N LYS A 64 -6.95 10.54 27.26
CA LYS A 64 -6.20 11.22 28.33
C LYS A 64 -7.18 11.71 29.39
N LYS A 65 -6.97 11.34 30.66
CA LYS A 65 -7.53 12.08 31.80
C LYS A 65 -7.12 13.55 31.62
N LYS A 66 -8.09 14.45 31.48
CA LYS A 66 -7.81 15.87 31.73
C LYS A 66 -7.40 15.96 33.20
N ALA A 67 -6.16 16.42 33.43
CA ALA A 67 -5.71 16.88 34.73
C ALA A 67 -6.46 18.16 35.10
#